data_AF-A0A9D2NSF6-F1
#
_entry.id   AF-A0A9D2NSF6-F1
#
_cell.length_a   1.000
_cell.length_b   1.000
_cell.length_c   1.000
_cell.angle_alpha   90.00
_cell.angle_beta   90.00
_cell.angle_gamma   90.00
#
_symmetry.space_group_name_H-M   'P 1'
#
loop_
_entity.id
_entity.type
_entity.pdbx_description
1 polymer ?
#
loop_
_entity_poly.entity_id
_entity_poly.type
_entity_poly.pdbx_seq_one_letter_code
_entity_poly.pdbx_strand_id
1 'polypeptide(L)'
;MKKQALAFLTLFSLILMLSVYYVTLPNEVTSVMSDEDTADAADEQPQQRETSATLQEEIAARMSEKLNEAQAVMADSAAGEAEKEAALQTIEANETVSQLQQQVIDHLQEKGWDCAVEISDGVCRVTLFEQDEDKAGVTQVMNETYSVVNGNYLIEVAFKSA
;
A
#
# COMPACT_ATOMS: atom_id res chain seq x y z
N MET A 1 5.44 -16.28 40.18
CA MET A 1 5.65 -17.13 38.98
C MET A 1 4.37 -17.28 38.13
N LYS A 2 3.64 -16.19 37.84
CA LYS A 2 2.42 -16.21 36.99
C LYS A 2 2.47 -15.19 35.82
N LYS A 3 3.37 -14.21 35.87
CA LYS A 3 3.54 -13.17 34.84
C LYS A 3 4.37 -13.65 33.63
N GLN A 4 5.37 -14.51 33.85
CA GLN A 4 6.15 -15.13 32.76
C GLN A 4 5.30 -16.07 31.89
N ALA A 5 4.35 -16.80 32.49
CA ALA A 5 3.44 -17.67 31.75
C ALA A 5 2.47 -16.87 30.85
N LEU A 6 2.09 -15.66 31.27
CA LEU A 6 1.19 -14.81 30.51
C LEU A 6 1.88 -14.20 29.28
N ALA A 7 3.15 -13.77 29.43
CA ALA A 7 3.97 -13.32 28.30
C ALA A 7 4.29 -14.46 27.31
N PHE A 8 4.47 -15.69 27.81
CA PHE A 8 4.65 -16.86 26.94
C PHE A 8 3.38 -17.17 26.15
N LEU A 9 2.20 -17.04 26.77
CA LEU A 9 0.93 -17.31 26.11
C LEU A 9 0.62 -16.26 25.02
N THR A 10 0.91 -14.98 25.27
CA THR A 10 0.73 -13.92 24.26
C THR A 10 1.71 -14.08 23.10
N LEU A 11 2.98 -14.41 23.38
CA LEU A 11 3.98 -14.65 22.34
C LEU A 11 3.65 -15.92 21.52
N PHE A 12 3.20 -16.99 22.17
CA PHE A 12 2.79 -18.22 21.50
C PHE A 12 1.53 -18.00 20.64
N SER A 13 0.57 -17.21 21.12
CA SER A 13 -0.62 -16.85 20.33
C SER A 13 -0.26 -15.98 19.12
N LEU A 14 0.70 -15.07 19.26
CA LEU A 14 1.20 -14.24 18.15
C LEU A 14 1.90 -15.12 17.10
N ILE A 15 2.77 -16.04 17.54
CA ILE A 15 3.46 -16.98 16.65
C ILE A 15 2.47 -17.90 15.94
N LEU A 16 1.42 -18.39 16.62
CA LEU A 16 0.38 -19.20 15.98
C LEU A 16 -0.43 -18.41 14.95
N MET A 17 -0.77 -17.15 15.26
CA MET A 17 -1.49 -16.28 14.33
C MET A 17 -0.63 -16.02 13.08
N LEU A 18 0.67 -15.70 13.25
CA LEU A 18 1.62 -15.59 12.14
C LEU A 18 1.81 -16.93 11.40
N SER A 19 1.88 -18.06 12.09
CA SER A 19 2.12 -19.37 11.45
C SER A 19 0.94 -19.81 10.60
N VAL A 20 -0.29 -19.66 11.09
CA VAL A 20 -1.48 -19.89 10.27
C VAL A 20 -1.48 -18.91 9.11
N TYR A 21 -1.21 -17.63 9.36
CA TYR A 21 -1.10 -16.61 8.32
C TYR A 21 -0.12 -17.02 7.22
N TYR A 22 1.12 -17.43 7.55
CA TYR A 22 2.13 -17.88 6.57
C TYR A 22 1.83 -19.21 5.90
N VAL A 23 1.09 -20.13 6.53
CA VAL A 23 0.69 -21.40 5.91
C VAL A 23 -0.52 -21.22 4.99
N THR A 24 -1.41 -20.27 5.30
CA THR A 24 -2.57 -19.93 4.48
C THR A 24 -2.28 -18.85 3.45
N LEU A 25 -1.16 -18.15 3.56
CA LEU A 25 -0.65 -17.27 2.51
C LEU A 25 -0.22 -18.15 1.34
N PRO A 26 -0.68 -17.88 0.10
CA PRO A 26 -0.15 -18.55 -1.08
C PRO A 26 1.36 -18.38 -1.12
N ASN A 27 2.08 -19.49 -1.29
CA ASN A 27 3.54 -19.50 -1.30
C ASN A 27 4.05 -18.94 -2.64
N GLU A 28 4.25 -17.63 -2.72
CA GLU A 28 4.88 -16.99 -3.88
C GLU A 28 6.41 -17.12 -3.76
N VAL A 29 6.95 -17.96 -4.66
CA VAL A 29 8.31 -17.98 -5.24
C VAL A 29 9.51 -18.52 -4.43
N THR A 30 9.76 -19.82 -4.58
CA THR A 30 11.10 -20.32 -4.95
C THR A 30 11.00 -21.32 -6.10
N SER A 31 10.89 -20.84 -7.34
CA SER A 31 11.22 -21.65 -8.53
C SER A 31 12.26 -20.88 -9.36
N VAL A 32 13.52 -21.15 -9.00
CA VAL A 32 14.67 -20.83 -9.85
C VAL A 32 14.54 -21.64 -11.13
N MET A 33 14.75 -20.96 -12.26
CA MET A 33 14.67 -21.46 -13.63
C MET A 33 15.37 -22.82 -13.84
N SER A 34 14.77 -23.68 -14.66
CA SER A 34 15.48 -24.59 -15.57
C SER A 34 14.57 -24.94 -16.75
N ASP A 35 15.12 -24.73 -17.95
CA ASP A 35 14.53 -24.90 -19.27
C ASP A 35 14.13 -26.34 -19.66
N GLU A 36 13.33 -26.38 -20.74
CA GLU A 36 13.05 -27.43 -21.72
C GLU A 36 11.81 -28.35 -21.57
N ASP A 37 10.87 -28.09 -22.51
CA ASP A 37 9.94 -28.97 -23.21
C ASP A 37 9.20 -30.07 -22.44
N THR A 38 7.87 -29.92 -22.31
CA THR A 38 6.85 -30.77 -22.97
C THR A 38 5.45 -30.23 -22.65
N ALA A 39 4.61 -30.16 -23.68
CA ALA A 39 3.22 -29.71 -23.63
C ALA A 39 2.31 -30.56 -22.73
N ASP A 40 1.22 -29.91 -22.32
CA ASP A 40 -0.09 -30.46 -21.94
C ASP A 40 -0.34 -30.76 -20.45
N ALA A 41 -0.73 -29.71 -19.72
CA ALA A 41 -1.94 -29.63 -18.90
C ALA A 41 -1.97 -28.23 -18.28
N ALA A 42 -2.60 -27.28 -18.96
CA ALA A 42 -2.84 -25.95 -18.41
C ALA A 42 -3.87 -26.06 -17.28
N ASP A 43 -3.36 -26.40 -16.09
CA ASP A 43 -4.01 -26.06 -14.83
C ASP A 43 -3.89 -24.53 -14.72
N GLU A 44 -4.86 -23.81 -15.29
CA GLU A 44 -5.00 -22.37 -15.10
C GLU A 44 -5.34 -22.14 -13.62
N GLN A 45 -4.33 -22.18 -12.75
CA GLN A 45 -4.41 -21.49 -11.47
C GLN A 45 -4.72 -20.03 -11.81
N PRO A 46 -5.78 -19.42 -11.25
CA PRO A 46 -6.02 -18.01 -11.46
C PRO A 46 -4.81 -17.27 -10.90
N GLN A 47 -3.99 -16.68 -11.78
CA GLN A 47 -3.08 -15.62 -11.39
C GLN A 47 -3.91 -14.65 -10.55
N GLN A 48 -3.56 -14.48 -9.27
CA GLN A 48 -4.17 -13.46 -8.45
C GLN A 48 -3.89 -12.13 -9.14
N ARG A 49 -4.87 -11.63 -9.91
CA ARG A 49 -4.78 -10.32 -10.52
C ARG A 49 -4.71 -9.31 -9.38
N GLU A 50 -3.60 -8.59 -9.34
CA GLU A 50 -3.47 -7.41 -8.51
C GLU A 50 -4.49 -6.38 -9.02
N THR A 51 -5.38 -5.96 -8.14
CA THR A 51 -6.45 -4.98 -8.43
C THR A 51 -6.09 -3.64 -7.82
N SER A 52 -6.79 -2.59 -8.24
CA SER A 52 -6.70 -1.27 -7.60
C SER A 52 -6.95 -1.34 -6.09
N ALA A 53 -7.95 -2.12 -5.66
CA ALA A 53 -8.30 -2.31 -4.25
C ALA A 53 -7.17 -2.97 -3.44
N THR A 54 -6.57 -4.04 -3.97
CA THR A 54 -5.46 -4.73 -3.27
C THR A 54 -4.23 -3.84 -3.17
N LEU A 55 -3.88 -3.10 -4.23
CA LEU A 55 -2.75 -2.16 -4.20
C LEU A 55 -3.03 -0.99 -3.23
N GLN A 56 -4.27 -0.50 -3.21
CA GLN A 56 -4.66 0.56 -2.29
C GLN A 56 -4.62 0.12 -0.82
N GLU A 57 -4.97 -1.14 -0.54
CA GLU A 57 -4.87 -1.73 0.80
C GLU A 57 -3.41 -1.84 1.25
N GLU A 58 -2.49 -2.24 0.37
CA GLU A 58 -1.05 -2.27 0.66
C GLU A 58 -0.48 -0.86 0.93
N ILE A 59 -0.91 0.14 0.15
CA ILE A 59 -0.55 1.54 0.41
C ILE A 59 -1.06 1.99 1.78
N ALA A 60 -2.32 1.71 2.10
CA ALA A 60 -2.92 2.05 3.39
C ALA A 60 -2.22 1.33 4.56
N ALA A 61 -1.81 0.07 4.38
CA ALA A 61 -1.07 -0.68 5.39
C ALA A 61 0.29 -0.02 5.71
N ARG A 62 1.04 0.39 4.67
CA ARG A 62 2.32 1.13 4.86
C ARG A 62 2.11 2.47 5.54
N MET A 63 1.02 3.17 5.24
CA MET A 63 0.69 4.43 5.93
C MET A 63 0.32 4.20 7.40
N SER A 64 -0.43 3.14 7.70
CA SER A 64 -0.78 2.74 9.07
C SER A 64 0.46 2.36 9.88
N GLU A 65 1.41 1.65 9.28
CA GLU A 65 2.70 1.34 9.91
C GLU A 65 3.46 2.61 10.30
N LYS A 66 3.64 3.55 9.36
CA LYS A 66 4.26 4.86 9.64
C LYS A 66 3.53 5.63 10.74
N LEU A 67 2.20 5.58 10.76
CA LEU A 67 1.39 6.24 11.78
C LEU A 67 1.63 5.63 13.17
N ASN A 68 1.63 4.30 13.25
CA ASN A 68 1.86 3.57 14.50
C ASN A 68 3.26 3.81 15.07
N GLU A 69 4.28 3.86 14.20
CA GLU A 69 5.65 4.21 14.60
C GLU A 69 5.73 5.61 15.20
N ALA A 70 5.13 6.61 14.53
CA ALA A 70 5.08 7.98 15.05
C ALA A 70 4.31 8.07 16.38
N GLN A 71 3.18 7.37 16.51
CA GLN A 71 2.42 7.30 17.75
C GLN A 71 3.21 6.64 18.89
N ALA A 72 4.02 5.63 18.58
CA ALA A 72 4.90 5.00 19.57
C ALA A 72 5.95 6.00 20.11
N VAL A 73 6.53 6.84 19.25
CA VAL A 73 7.44 7.93 19.67
C VAL A 73 6.73 8.94 20.58
N MET A 74 5.49 9.31 20.25
CA MET A 74 4.70 10.22 21.08
C MET A 74 4.43 9.66 22.48
N ALA A 75 4.14 8.35 22.55
CA ALA A 75 3.86 7.63 23.78
C ALA A 75 5.12 7.29 24.60
N ASP A 76 6.31 7.33 24.00
CA ASP A 76 7.55 7.06 24.70
C ASP A 76 7.89 8.19 25.69
N SER A 77 8.13 7.81 26.94
CA SER A 77 8.56 8.72 28.00
C SER A 77 10.04 9.12 27.90
N ALA A 78 10.85 8.35 27.16
CA ALA A 78 12.27 8.63 26.93
C ALA A 78 12.53 9.54 25.73
N ALA A 79 11.58 9.67 24.81
CA ALA A 79 11.69 10.52 23.64
C ALA A 79 11.77 12.01 24.00
N GLY A 80 12.69 12.73 23.36
CA GLY A 80 12.90 14.17 23.54
C GLY A 80 11.84 15.03 22.85
N GLU A 81 11.79 16.31 23.21
CA GLU A 81 10.80 17.26 22.63
C GLU A 81 10.89 17.34 21.10
N ALA A 82 12.10 17.37 20.54
CA ALA A 82 12.30 17.43 19.09
C ALA A 82 11.82 16.17 18.35
N GLU A 83 11.97 14.99 18.98
CA GLU A 83 11.51 13.71 18.41
C GLU A 83 10.00 13.63 18.41
N LYS A 84 9.36 14.12 19.49
CA LYS A 84 7.90 14.20 19.59
C LYS A 84 7.31 15.20 18.60
N GLU A 85 7.96 16.35 18.41
CA GLU A 85 7.54 17.33 17.40
C GLU A 85 7.61 16.72 15.99
N ALA A 86 8.69 16.02 15.64
CA ALA A 86 8.81 15.34 14.35
C ALA A 86 7.75 14.22 14.18
N ALA A 87 7.45 13.48 15.25
CA ALA A 87 6.40 12.47 15.25
C ALA A 87 5.00 13.09 15.06
N LEU A 88 4.71 14.22 15.72
CA LEU A 88 3.46 14.96 15.53
C LEU A 88 3.31 15.42 14.07
N GLN A 89 4.34 16.02 13.50
CA GLN A 89 4.33 16.43 12.09
C GLN A 89 4.12 15.23 11.15
N THR A 90 4.69 14.07 11.47
CA THR A 90 4.47 12.84 10.71
C THR A 90 3.02 12.39 10.78
N ILE A 91 2.39 12.44 11.95
CA ILE A 91 0.97 12.09 12.15
C ILE A 91 0.07 13.03 11.32
N GLU A 92 0.26 14.34 11.43
CA GLU A 92 -0.53 15.34 10.71
C GLU A 92 -0.37 15.21 9.18
N ALA A 93 0.87 14.98 8.71
CA ALA A 93 1.14 14.75 7.30
C ALA A 93 0.48 13.46 6.80
N ASN A 94 0.53 12.38 7.58
CA ASN A 94 -0.05 11.09 7.23
C ASN A 94 -1.59 11.16 7.10
N GLU A 95 -2.26 11.85 8.04
CA GLU A 95 -3.70 12.10 7.96
C GLU A 95 -4.07 12.95 6.73
N THR A 96 -3.33 14.02 6.48
CA THR A 96 -3.54 14.92 5.33
C THR A 96 -3.36 14.17 4.02
N VAL A 97 -2.27 13.40 3.90
CA VAL A 97 -1.97 12.61 2.71
C VAL A 97 -3.02 11.52 2.49
N SER A 98 -3.47 10.84 3.54
CA SER A 98 -4.52 9.81 3.45
C SER A 98 -5.81 10.38 2.85
N GLN A 99 -6.24 11.54 3.35
CA GLN A 99 -7.44 12.22 2.85
C GLN A 99 -7.28 12.65 1.39
N LEU A 100 -6.11 13.20 1.04
CA LEU A 100 -5.85 13.66 -0.32
C LEU A 100 -5.78 12.50 -1.32
N GLN A 101 -5.16 11.37 -0.96
CA GLN A 101 -5.19 10.14 -1.78
C GLN A 101 -6.63 9.72 -2.05
N GLN A 102 -7.48 9.66 -1.02
CA GLN A 102 -8.88 9.28 -1.18
C GLN A 102 -9.64 10.26 -2.09
N GLN A 103 -9.40 11.56 -1.96
CA GLN A 103 -10.02 12.56 -2.84
C GLN A 103 -9.62 12.37 -4.31
N VAL A 104 -8.35 12.04 -4.59
CA VAL A 104 -7.90 11.75 -5.95
C VAL A 104 -8.55 10.48 -6.48
N ILE A 105 -8.62 9.41 -5.67
CA ILE A 105 -9.27 8.15 -6.04
C ILE A 105 -10.74 8.40 -6.38
N ASP A 106 -11.49 9.04 -5.48
CA ASP A 106 -12.91 9.32 -5.67
C ASP A 106 -13.14 10.14 -6.95
N HIS A 107 -12.35 11.20 -7.16
CA HIS A 107 -12.45 12.08 -8.33
C HIS A 107 -12.16 11.36 -9.66
N LEU A 108 -11.19 10.45 -9.67
CA LEU A 108 -10.86 9.66 -10.86
C LEU A 108 -11.88 8.54 -11.11
N GLN A 109 -12.37 7.88 -10.05
CA GLN A 109 -13.40 6.85 -10.13
C GLN A 109 -14.74 7.42 -10.63
N GLU A 110 -15.12 8.63 -10.20
CA GLU A 110 -16.30 9.34 -10.74
C GLU A 110 -16.24 9.55 -12.25
N LYS A 111 -15.04 9.60 -12.83
CA LYS A 111 -14.79 9.74 -14.27
C LYS A 111 -14.64 8.40 -14.99
N GLY A 112 -14.74 7.29 -14.26
CA GLY A 112 -14.67 5.93 -14.80
C GLY A 112 -13.27 5.31 -14.82
N TRP A 113 -12.30 5.89 -14.13
CA TRP A 113 -10.96 5.33 -14.02
C TRP A 113 -10.86 4.41 -12.80
N ASP A 114 -10.47 3.16 -13.03
CA ASP A 114 -10.07 2.26 -11.94
C ASP A 114 -8.60 2.49 -11.60
N CYS A 115 -8.32 2.89 -10.35
CA CYS A 115 -6.99 3.34 -9.96
C CYS A 115 -6.66 3.13 -8.48
N ALA A 116 -5.36 3.05 -8.20
CA ALA A 116 -4.79 3.20 -6.87
C ALA A 116 -3.89 4.44 -6.84
N VAL A 117 -3.84 5.14 -5.70
CA VAL A 117 -3.11 6.40 -5.55
C VAL A 117 -2.20 6.33 -4.33
N GLU A 118 -0.91 6.63 -4.57
CA GLU A 118 0.11 6.75 -3.55
C GLU A 118 0.74 8.14 -3.60
N ILE A 119 0.77 8.83 -2.47
CA ILE A 119 1.47 10.09 -2.30
C ILE A 119 2.60 9.86 -1.30
N SER A 120 3.84 9.87 -1.80
CA SER A 120 5.06 9.75 -0.98
C SER A 120 6.17 10.59 -1.58
N ASP A 121 7.02 11.14 -0.73
CA ASP A 121 8.27 11.80 -1.14
C ASP A 121 8.08 12.92 -2.18
N GLY A 122 6.96 13.66 -2.08
CA GLY A 122 6.63 14.75 -3.00
C GLY A 122 6.07 14.30 -4.35
N VAL A 123 5.80 13.01 -4.53
CA VAL A 123 5.24 12.42 -5.74
C VAL A 123 3.83 11.88 -5.45
N CYS A 124 2.87 12.23 -6.29
CA CYS A 124 1.55 11.61 -6.38
C CYS A 124 1.56 10.64 -7.57
N ARG A 125 1.70 9.35 -7.27
CA ARG A 125 1.65 8.28 -8.27
C ARG A 125 0.23 7.73 -8.36
N VAL A 126 -0.31 7.76 -9.57
CA VAL A 126 -1.61 7.18 -9.93
C VAL A 126 -1.37 5.94 -10.77
N THR A 127 -1.77 4.78 -10.28
CA THR A 127 -1.69 3.51 -11.01
C THR A 127 -3.05 3.18 -11.58
N LEU A 128 -3.17 3.15 -12.91
CA LEU A 128 -4.38 2.81 -13.64
C LEU A 128 -4.45 1.31 -13.92
N PHE A 129 -5.64 0.73 -13.77
CA PHE A 129 -5.92 -0.68 -14.00
C PHE A 129 -6.86 -0.86 -15.19
N GLU A 130 -6.66 -1.92 -15.97
CA GLU A 130 -7.51 -2.29 -17.10
C GLU A 130 -7.67 -1.17 -18.15
N GLN A 131 -6.64 -0.33 -18.31
CA GLN A 131 -6.58 0.74 -19.31
C GLN A 131 -5.44 0.50 -20.30
N ASP A 132 -5.69 0.83 -21.55
CA ASP A 132 -4.65 0.87 -22.58
C ASP A 132 -3.72 2.07 -22.34
N GLU A 133 -2.44 1.90 -22.65
CA GLU A 133 -1.46 2.98 -22.58
C GLU A 133 -1.70 3.99 -23.73
N ASP A 134 -2.49 5.02 -23.47
CA ASP A 134 -2.78 6.08 -24.43
C ASP A 134 -2.42 7.48 -23.89
N LYS A 135 -1.85 8.32 -24.75
CA LYS A 135 -1.37 9.66 -24.36
C LYS A 135 -2.49 10.60 -23.92
N ALA A 136 -3.70 10.45 -24.47
CA ALA A 136 -4.82 11.31 -24.13
C ALA A 136 -5.35 10.95 -22.74
N GLY A 137 -5.48 9.66 -22.42
CA GLY A 137 -5.80 9.14 -21.09
C GLY A 137 -4.80 9.60 -20.04
N VAL A 138 -3.49 9.45 -20.29
CA VAL A 138 -2.43 9.96 -19.39
C VAL A 138 -2.61 11.46 -19.14
N THR A 139 -2.76 12.25 -20.20
CA THR A 139 -2.88 13.71 -20.07
C THR A 139 -4.13 14.09 -19.26
N GLN A 140 -5.24 13.39 -19.47
CA GLN A 140 -6.46 13.63 -18.72
C GLN A 140 -6.26 13.30 -17.24
N VAL A 141 -5.78 12.11 -16.91
CA VAL A 141 -5.54 11.69 -15.52
C VAL A 141 -4.56 12.62 -14.81
N MET A 142 -3.49 13.05 -15.49
CA MET A 142 -2.56 14.03 -14.93
C MET A 142 -3.24 15.37 -14.60
N ASN A 143 -4.06 15.90 -15.50
CA ASN A 143 -4.76 17.17 -15.28
C ASN A 143 -5.79 17.08 -14.15
N GLU A 144 -6.57 16.00 -14.13
CA GLU A 144 -7.58 15.75 -13.10
C GLU A 144 -6.90 15.62 -11.72
N THR A 145 -5.84 14.81 -11.62
CA THR A 145 -5.04 14.66 -10.40
C THR A 145 -4.45 16.00 -9.96
N TYR A 146 -3.87 16.77 -10.89
CA TYR A 146 -3.28 18.08 -10.60
C TYR A 146 -4.28 19.05 -9.97
N SER A 147 -5.53 19.02 -10.42
CA SER A 147 -6.60 19.88 -9.89
C SER A 147 -6.95 19.56 -8.44
N VAL A 148 -6.86 18.29 -8.03
CA VAL A 148 -7.15 17.86 -6.67
C VAL A 148 -5.97 18.16 -5.74
N VAL A 149 -4.74 17.85 -6.18
CA VAL A 149 -3.54 18.02 -5.36
C VAL A 149 -2.98 19.46 -5.35
N ASN A 150 -3.64 20.38 -6.07
CA ASN A 150 -3.31 21.81 -6.16
C ASN A 150 -1.84 22.10 -6.53
N GLY A 151 -1.23 21.23 -7.34
CA GLY A 151 0.15 21.39 -7.81
C GLY A 151 1.24 21.23 -6.75
N ASN A 152 0.91 20.70 -5.57
CA ASN A 152 1.88 20.50 -4.49
C ASN A 152 2.79 19.27 -4.68
N TYR A 153 2.51 18.43 -5.68
CA TYR A 153 3.19 17.17 -5.91
C TYR A 153 3.57 17.00 -7.38
N LEU A 154 4.68 16.31 -7.62
CA LEU A 154 4.99 15.75 -8.93
C LEU A 154 3.98 14.64 -9.24
N ILE A 155 3.42 14.60 -10.45
CA ILE A 155 2.43 13.59 -10.82
C ILE A 155 3.09 12.54 -11.70
N GLU A 156 2.91 11.28 -11.33
CA GLU A 156 3.33 10.11 -12.10
C GLU A 156 2.09 9.26 -12.42
N VAL A 157 1.98 8.79 -13.65
CA VAL A 157 0.92 7.86 -14.06
C VAL A 157 1.56 6.55 -14.49
N ALA A 158 1.17 5.47 -13.84
CA ALA A 158 1.61 4.11 -14.13
C ALA A 158 0.42 3.27 -14.61
N PHE A 159 0.70 2.22 -15.37
CA PHE A 159 -0.31 1.29 -15.88
C PHE A 159 -0.02 -0.11 -15.37
N LYS A 160 -1.04 -0.80 -14.89
CA LYS A 160 -1.02 -2.24 -14.62
C LYS A 160 -1.85 -2.93 -15.70
N SER A 161 -1.17 -3.67 -16.56
CA SER A 161 -1.81 -4.57 -17.53
C SER A 161 -2.44 -5.76 -16.82
N ALA A 162 -3.62 -6.17 -17.31
CA ALA A 162 -4.40 -7.30 -16.81
C ALA A 162 -3.87 -8.68 -17.23
#